data_AF-L7YFT0-F1
#
_entry.id   AF-L7YFT0-F1
#
_cell.length_a   1.000
_cell.length_b   1.000
_cell.length_c   1.000
_cell.angle_alpha   90.00
_cell.angle_beta   90.00
_cell.angle_gamma   90.00
#
_symmetry.space_group_name_H-M   'P 1'
#
loop_
_entity.id
_entity.type
_entity.pdbx_description
1 polymer ?
#
loop_
_entity_poly.entity_id
_entity_poly.type
_entity_poly.pdbx_seq_one_letter_code
_entity_poly.pdbx_strand_id
1 'polypeptide(L)'
;MTTANFFQKDWYEILGAHPSDSQQELKQNYQKLVLLYHPDKQSADVPAGELEERVQRFIEVDQAWKILGNEETKREYDLQRRADECYIYDCRCGGEFILAKEEAEENISVICCNTCSLSIEILKRS
;
A
#
# COMPACT_ATOMS: atom_id res chain seq x y z
N MET A 1 6.56 1.96 -22.12
CA MET A 1 6.48 2.61 -20.80
C MET A 1 6.43 1.48 -19.78
N THR A 2 7.51 1.24 -19.07
CA THR A 2 7.67 0.06 -18.21
C THR A 2 7.05 0.38 -16.85
N THR A 3 5.78 0.04 -16.66
CA THR A 3 5.12 0.08 -15.35
C THR A 3 5.72 -1.03 -14.49
N ALA A 4 6.78 -0.70 -13.76
CA ALA A 4 7.33 -1.60 -12.75
C ALA A 4 6.23 -1.92 -11.72
N ASN A 5 6.13 -3.19 -11.38
CA ASN A 5 5.09 -3.74 -10.53
C ASN A 5 5.36 -3.35 -9.07
N PHE A 6 5.05 -2.10 -8.72
CA PHE A 6 5.15 -1.54 -7.37
C PHE A 6 3.99 -1.99 -6.44
N PHE A 7 3.16 -2.92 -6.90
CA PHE A 7 1.78 -3.11 -6.46
C PHE A 7 1.52 -4.33 -5.58
N GLN A 8 2.52 -5.19 -5.32
CA GLN A 8 2.30 -6.39 -4.49
C GLN A 8 2.79 -6.26 -3.04
N LYS A 9 3.49 -5.18 -2.70
CA LYS A 9 4.05 -5.00 -1.36
C LYS A 9 3.47 -3.74 -0.74
N ASP A 10 2.96 -3.87 0.49
CA ASP A 10 2.54 -2.70 1.25
C ASP A 10 3.77 -1.94 1.75
N TRP A 11 4.07 -0.82 1.10
CA TRP A 11 5.22 0.01 1.44
C TRP A 11 5.10 0.65 2.83
N TYR A 12 3.88 0.83 3.36
CA TYR A 12 3.68 1.32 4.72
C TYR A 12 4.09 0.25 5.74
N GLU A 13 3.71 -1.01 5.53
CA GLU A 13 4.15 -2.12 6.38
C GLU A 13 5.68 -2.29 6.35
N ILE A 14 6.32 -2.12 5.18
CA ILE A 14 7.78 -2.19 5.07
C ILE A 14 8.48 -1.10 5.90
N LEU A 15 7.91 0.11 5.94
CA LEU A 15 8.39 1.19 6.80
C LEU A 15 7.91 1.05 8.25
N GLY A 16 7.04 0.09 8.58
CA GLY A 16 6.41 -0.01 9.89
C GLY A 16 5.58 1.25 10.22
N ALA A 17 4.91 1.80 9.22
CA ALA A 17 4.09 3.00 9.30
C ALA A 17 2.63 2.68 8.91
N HIS A 18 1.72 3.61 9.21
CA HIS A 18 0.33 3.56 8.79
C HIS A 18 0.08 4.54 7.62
N PRO A 19 -0.88 4.28 6.71
CA PRO A 19 -1.24 5.22 5.64
C PRO A 19 -1.63 6.62 6.15
N SER A 20 -2.21 6.68 7.35
CA SER A 20 -2.57 7.91 8.05
C SER A 20 -1.38 8.67 8.65
N ASP A 21 -0.17 8.09 8.67
CA ASP A 21 1.00 8.71 9.26
C ASP A 21 1.48 9.90 8.44
N SER A 22 2.02 10.88 9.15
CA SER A 22 2.60 12.08 8.57
C SER A 22 3.91 11.77 7.83
N GLN A 23 4.27 12.63 6.88
CA GLN A 23 5.57 12.62 6.20
C GLN A 23 6.75 12.60 7.19
N GLN A 24 6.61 13.27 8.33
CA GLN A 24 7.64 13.30 9.37
C GLN A 24 7.79 11.94 10.08
N GLU A 25 6.69 11.26 10.38
CA GLU A 25 6.71 9.92 10.99
C GLU A 25 7.29 8.88 10.02
N LEU A 26 6.86 8.93 8.75
CA LEU A 26 7.43 8.10 7.68
C LEU A 26 8.96 8.27 7.59
N LYS A 27 9.43 9.52 7.64
CA LYS A 27 10.87 9.83 7.61
C LYS A 27 11.61 9.29 8.83
N GLN A 28 11.02 9.43 10.03
CA GLN A 28 11.63 8.91 11.25
C GLN A 28 11.75 7.38 11.21
N ASN A 29 10.71 6.69 10.74
CA ASN A 29 10.74 5.24 10.63
C ASN A 29 11.75 4.76 9.58
N TYR A 30 11.80 5.42 8.42
CA TYR A 30 12.84 5.18 7.42
C TYR A 30 14.25 5.32 8.01
N GLN A 31 14.53 6.41 8.73
CA GLN A 31 15.85 6.62 9.36
C GLN A 31 16.21 5.52 10.37
N LYS A 32 15.24 5.09 11.20
CA LYS A 32 15.44 4.00 12.16
C LYS A 32 15.79 2.68 11.46
N LEU A 33 15.06 2.34 10.39
CA LEU A 33 15.25 1.11 9.64
C LEU A 33 16.57 1.10 8.86
N VAL A 34 16.92 2.22 8.21
CA VAL A 34 18.22 2.37 7.55
C VAL A 34 19.37 2.16 8.53
N LEU A 35 19.29 2.75 9.73
CA LEU A 35 20.32 2.59 10.76
C LEU A 35 20.40 1.17 11.35
N LEU A 36 19.33 0.39 11.23
CA LEU A 36 19.22 -0.99 11.72
C LEU A 36 19.78 -2.00 10.69
N TYR A 37 19.54 -1.74 9.41
CA TYR A 37 19.91 -2.63 8.30
C TYR A 37 21.15 -2.17 7.52
N HIS A 38 21.84 -1.10 7.96
CA HIS A 38 23.03 -0.61 7.26
C HIS A 38 24.16 -1.65 7.24
N PRO A 39 24.77 -1.94 6.08
CA PRO A 39 25.81 -2.97 5.95
C PRO A 39 27.08 -2.66 6.76
N ASP A 40 27.36 -1.39 7.04
CA ASP A 40 28.53 -0.95 7.83
C ASP A 40 28.47 -1.35 9.32
N LYS A 41 27.28 -1.58 9.88
CA LYS A 41 27.12 -2.04 11.27
C LYS A 41 27.19 -3.56 11.43
N GLN A 42 27.54 -4.28 10.37
CA GLN A 42 27.59 -5.74 10.37
C GLN A 42 28.95 -6.20 10.91
N SER A 43 28.93 -7.01 11.97
CA SER A 43 30.10 -7.74 12.45
C SER A 43 30.45 -8.87 11.47
N ALA A 44 31.74 -9.15 11.27
CA ALA A 44 32.23 -10.15 10.30
C ALA A 44 31.84 -11.62 10.62
N ASP A 45 31.13 -11.87 11.72
CA ASP A 45 30.71 -13.18 12.23
C ASP A 45 29.24 -13.51 11.90
N VAL A 46 28.57 -12.67 11.11
CA VAL A 46 27.17 -12.88 10.72
C VAL A 46 27.12 -13.92 9.58
N PRO A 47 26.29 -14.98 9.69
CA PRO A 47 26.15 -15.97 8.62
C PRO A 47 25.64 -15.32 7.32
N ALA A 48 26.13 -15.81 6.17
CA ALA A 48 25.85 -15.23 4.85
C ALA A 48 24.35 -15.04 4.55
N GLY A 49 23.49 -15.97 4.99
CA GLY A 49 22.04 -15.85 4.81
C GLY A 49 21.42 -14.67 5.56
N GLU A 50 21.91 -14.35 6.76
CA GLU A 50 21.41 -13.23 7.55
C GLU A 50 21.90 -11.88 6.99
N LEU A 51 23.10 -11.86 6.39
CA LEU A 51 23.60 -10.72 5.62
C LEU A 51 22.73 -10.44 4.39
N GLU A 52 22.38 -11.48 3.62
CA GLU A 52 21.49 -11.35 2.46
C GLU A 52 20.10 -10.83 2.85
N GLU A 53 19.50 -11.36 3.92
CA GLU A 53 18.20 -10.87 4.42
C GLU A 53 18.27 -9.39 4.80
N ARG A 54 19.33 -8.95 5.49
CA ARG A 54 19.46 -7.54 5.91
C ARG A 54 19.67 -6.60 4.73
N VAL A 55 20.45 -7.01 3.74
CA VAL A 55 20.60 -6.26 2.47
C VAL A 55 19.27 -6.20 1.74
N GLN A 56 18.51 -7.30 1.69
CA GLN A 56 17.19 -7.34 1.08
C GLN A 56 16.21 -6.38 1.80
N ARG A 57 16.17 -6.39 3.14
CA ARG A 57 15.34 -5.46 3.92
C ARG A 57 15.75 -4.02 3.70
N PHE A 58 17.05 -3.72 3.59
CA PHE A 58 17.54 -2.38 3.28
C PHE A 58 17.03 -1.91 1.91
N ILE A 59 17.10 -2.76 0.88
CA ILE A 59 16.59 -2.45 -0.46
C ILE A 59 15.09 -2.16 -0.42
N GLU A 60 14.32 -2.98 0.31
CA GLU A 60 12.87 -2.78 0.45
C GLU A 60 12.52 -1.47 1.16
N VAL A 61 13.24 -1.13 2.23
CA VAL A 61 13.07 0.13 2.97
C VAL A 61 13.40 1.34 2.11
N ASP A 62 14.47 1.27 1.30
CA ASP A 62 14.84 2.32 0.35
C ASP A 62 13.79 2.47 -0.77
N GLN A 63 13.26 1.36 -1.28
CA GLN A 63 12.16 1.37 -2.25
C GLN A 63 10.89 1.98 -1.67
N ALA A 64 10.52 1.60 -0.45
CA ALA A 64 9.37 2.16 0.24
C ALA A 64 9.50 3.67 0.40
N TRP A 65 10.68 4.15 0.79
CA TRP A 65 10.94 5.57 0.95
C TRP A 65 10.95 6.34 -0.38
N LYS A 66 11.40 5.74 -1.48
CA LYS A 66 11.29 6.36 -2.82
C LYS A 66 9.85 6.64 -3.23
N ILE A 67 8.90 5.84 -2.75
CA ILE A 67 7.47 5.97 -3.08
C ILE A 67 6.77 6.85 -2.05
N LEU A 68 6.98 6.61 -0.76
CA LEU A 68 6.27 7.30 0.33
C LEU A 68 6.93 8.61 0.77
N GLY A 69 8.19 8.85 0.39
CA GLY A 69 8.98 9.99 0.82
C GLY A 69 8.67 11.30 0.08
N ASN A 70 8.08 11.24 -1.11
CA ASN A 70 7.59 12.42 -1.83
C ASN A 70 6.06 12.45 -1.80
N GLU A 71 5.46 13.60 -1.54
CA GLU A 71 4.00 13.78 -1.48
C GLU A 71 3.31 13.40 -2.79
N GLU A 72 3.92 13.68 -3.94
CA GLU A 72 3.35 13.34 -5.25
C GLU A 72 3.30 11.82 -5.46
N THR A 73 4.42 11.13 -5.22
CA THR A 73 4.52 9.67 -5.38
C THR A 73 3.71 8.93 -4.30
N LYS A 74 3.65 9.47 -3.07
CA LYS A 74 2.81 8.95 -2.00
C LYS A 74 1.34 9.05 -2.40
N ARG A 75 0.92 10.20 -2.93
CA ARG A 75 -0.46 10.41 -3.38
C ARG A 75 -0.83 9.49 -4.53
N GLU A 76 0.04 9.32 -5.51
CA GLU A 76 -0.21 8.39 -6.62
C GLU A 76 -0.30 6.95 -6.10
N TYR A 77 0.59 6.55 -5.20
CA TYR A 77 0.52 5.25 -4.54
C TYR A 77 -0.80 5.07 -3.77
N ASP A 78 -1.21 6.04 -2.96
CA ASP A 78 -2.46 5.98 -2.17
C ASP A 78 -3.71 5.90 -3.07
N LEU A 79 -3.73 6.64 -4.19
CA LEU A 79 -4.81 6.57 -5.17
C LEU A 79 -4.89 5.19 -5.83
N GLN A 80 -3.74 4.65 -6.23
CA GLN A 80 -3.66 3.34 -6.84
C GLN A 80 -3.99 2.21 -5.85
N ARG A 81 -3.53 2.32 -4.61
CA ARG A 81 -3.82 1.35 -3.55
C ARG A 81 -5.31 1.30 -3.26
N ARG A 82 -5.97 2.46 -3.13
CA ARG A 82 -7.42 2.55 -2.99
C ARG A 82 -8.17 1.96 -4.19
N ALA A 83 -7.66 2.15 -5.40
CA ALA A 83 -8.27 1.57 -6.60
C ALA A 83 -8.07 0.05 -6.68
N ASP A 84 -6.97 -0.49 -6.15
CA ASP A 84 -6.82 -1.94 -6.02
C ASP A 84 -7.71 -2.49 -4.90
N GLU A 85 -7.84 -1.81 -3.77
CA GLU A 85 -8.62 -2.27 -2.61
C GLU A 85 -10.15 -2.18 -2.82
N CYS A 86 -10.64 -1.58 -3.92
CA CYS A 86 -12.08 -1.37 -4.16
C CYS A 86 -12.54 -1.80 -5.56
N TYR A 87 -13.76 -2.34 -5.65
CA TYR A 87 -14.52 -2.41 -6.90
C TYR A 87 -15.32 -1.11 -7.08
N ILE A 88 -15.07 -0.41 -8.20
CA ILE A 88 -15.76 0.83 -8.54
C ILE A 88 -16.58 0.61 -9.81
N TYR A 89 -17.88 0.92 -9.75
CA TYR A 89 -18.79 0.89 -10.89
C TYR A 89 -19.49 2.22 -11.07
N ASP A 90 -19.54 2.71 -12.31
CA ASP A 90 -20.20 3.97 -12.64
C ASP A 90 -21.72 3.86 -12.57
N CYS A 91 -22.35 4.81 -11.90
CA CYS A 91 -23.79 4.99 -11.92
C CYS A 91 -24.20 5.93 -13.07
N ARG A 92 -25.39 5.70 -13.64
CA ARG A 92 -25.94 6.55 -14.73
C ARG A 92 -26.14 8.02 -14.36
N CYS A 93 -26.16 8.36 -13.07
CA CYS A 93 -26.23 9.74 -12.61
C CYS A 93 -24.88 10.48 -12.63
N GLY A 94 -23.77 9.78 -12.92
CA GLY A 94 -22.41 10.31 -12.80
C GLY A 94 -21.76 10.12 -11.42
N GLY A 95 -22.46 9.47 -10.48
CA GLY A 95 -21.86 8.99 -9.22
C GLY A 95 -21.28 7.57 -9.35
N GLU A 96 -20.80 7.02 -8.24
CA GLU A 96 -20.11 5.73 -8.21
C GLU A 96 -20.74 4.78 -7.18
N PHE A 97 -20.67 3.48 -7.46
CA PHE A 97 -20.85 2.40 -6.50
C PHE A 97 -19.46 1.91 -6.11
N ILE A 98 -19.12 2.04 -4.83
CA ILE A 98 -17.80 1.68 -4.29
C ILE A 98 -18.02 0.51 -3.33
N LEU A 99 -17.28 -0.58 -3.53
CA LEU A 99 -17.27 -1.75 -2.66
C LEU A 99 -15.83 -2.09 -2.31
N ALA A 100 -15.45 -2.03 -1.03
CA ALA A 100 -14.12 -2.50 -0.63
C ALA A 100 -14.01 -4.02 -0.85
N LYS A 101 -12.83 -4.52 -1.21
CA LYS A 101 -12.58 -5.95 -1.39
C LYS A 101 -12.86 -6.73 -0.09
N GLU A 102 -12.50 -6.17 1.06
CA GLU A 102 -12.82 -6.74 2.38
C GLU A 102 -14.34 -6.87 2.61
N GLU A 103 -15.10 -5.83 2.29
CA GLU A 103 -16.57 -5.82 2.36
C GLU A 103 -17.22 -6.81 1.38
N ALA A 104 -16.63 -6.98 0.21
CA ALA A 104 -17.05 -7.98 -0.75
C ALA A 104 -16.91 -9.39 -0.15
N GLU A 105 -15.92 -9.65 0.70
CA GLU A 105 -15.75 -10.93 1.38
C GLU A 105 -16.78 -11.12 2.51
N GLU A 106 -17.10 -10.06 3.27
CA GLU A 106 -18.05 -10.04 4.38
C GLU A 106 -19.54 -10.19 3.99
N ASN A 107 -19.83 -10.47 2.72
CA ASN A 107 -21.18 -10.78 2.25
C ASN A 107 -22.14 -9.58 2.31
N ILE A 108 -21.62 -8.37 2.11
CA ILE A 108 -22.46 -7.24 1.72
C ILE A 108 -23.20 -7.62 0.44
N SER A 109 -24.52 -7.53 0.48
CA SER A 109 -25.38 -7.85 -0.67
C SER A 109 -25.85 -6.59 -1.40
N VAL A 110 -25.83 -5.41 -0.78
CA VAL A 110 -26.38 -4.18 -1.37
C VAL A 110 -25.40 -3.01 -1.24
N ILE A 111 -25.14 -2.31 -2.34
CA ILE A 111 -24.34 -1.07 -2.38
C ILE A 111 -25.21 0.09 -2.85
N CYS A 112 -25.02 1.26 -2.25
CA CYS A 112 -25.70 2.50 -2.64
C CYS A 112 -24.79 3.37 -3.52
N CYS A 113 -25.37 4.09 -4.47
CA CYS A 113 -24.66 5.14 -5.19
C CYS A 113 -24.33 6.30 -4.24
N ASN A 114 -23.13 6.86 -4.35
CA ASN A 114 -22.70 8.00 -3.53
C ASN A 114 -23.43 9.33 -3.85
N THR A 115 -24.13 9.41 -4.99
CA THR A 115 -24.71 10.67 -5.51
C THR A 115 -26.22 10.61 -5.73
N CYS A 116 -26.82 9.41 -5.75
CA CYS A 116 -28.28 9.28 -5.92
C CYS A 116 -28.84 8.15 -5.03
N SER A 117 -30.16 8.02 -5.00
CA SER A 117 -30.85 7.00 -4.18
C SER A 117 -30.86 5.60 -4.80
N LEU A 118 -30.10 5.35 -5.87
CA LEU A 118 -30.03 4.03 -6.50
C LEU A 118 -29.16 3.09 -5.66
N SER A 119 -29.66 1.88 -5.44
CA SER A 119 -28.91 0.77 -4.85
C SER A 119 -28.88 -0.44 -5.79
N ILE A 120 -27.82 -1.22 -5.74
CA ILE A 120 -27.61 -2.42 -6.55
C ILE A 120 -27.31 -3.61 -5.65
N GLU A 121 -27.75 -4.80 -6.08
CA GLU A 121 -27.46 -6.06 -5.39
C GLU A 121 -26.23 -6.74 -5.99
N ILE A 122 -25.29 -7.17 -5.14
CA ILE A 122 -24.07 -7.86 -5.56
C ILE A 122 -24.36 -9.36 -5.67
N LEU A 123 -24.22 -9.91 -6.88
CA LEU A 123 -24.33 -11.34 -7.13
C LEU A 123 -22.94 -11.99 -7.10
N LYS A 124 -22.65 -12.76 -6.05
CA LYS A 124 -21.47 -13.63 -6.02
C LYS A 124 -21.75 -14.88 -6.85
N ARG A 125 -21.00 -15.08 -7.95
CA ARG A 125 -20.97 -16.38 -8.62
C ARG A 125 -20.14 -17.33 -7.77
N SER A 126 -20.79 -18.38 -7.25
CA SER A 126 -20.18 -19.51 -6.57
C SER A 126 -19.39 -20.43 -7.50
#